data_AF-A0A7J3T8N3-F1
#
_entry.id   AF-A0A7J3T8N3-F1
#
_cell.length_a   1.000
_cell.length_b   1.000
_cell.length_c   1.000
_cell.angle_alpha   90.00
_cell.angle_beta   90.00
_cell.angle_gamma   90.00
#
_symmetry.space_group_name_H-M   'P 1'
#
loop_
_entity.id
_entity.type
_entity.pdbx_description
1 polymer ?
#
loop_
_entity_poly.entity_id
_entity_poly.type
_entity_poly.pdbx_seq_one_letter_code
_entity_poly.pdbx_strand_id
1 'polypeptide(L)'
;MDRLFNTVIVRAPGKSYPNCVSSNPEHNSIEWSRALRQHQEYVKILRENGIEVIELPPLEEHPDSVFVQDTSIIGASSKKAVICRFGK
;
A
#
# COMPACT_ATOMS: atom_id res chain seq x y z
N MET A 1 -0.60 17.46 -18.61
CA MET A 1 -1.67 16.57 -18.12
C MET A 1 -1.90 16.98 -16.68
N ASP A 2 -3.04 17.60 -16.38
CA ASP A 2 -3.34 18.05 -15.01
C ASP A 2 -3.57 16.81 -14.14
N ARG A 3 -2.67 16.55 -13.20
CA ARG A 3 -2.76 15.41 -12.27
C ARG A 3 -3.24 15.90 -10.92
N LEU A 4 -4.11 15.12 -10.28
CA LEU A 4 -4.59 15.40 -8.93
C LEU A 4 -3.48 15.23 -7.88
N PHE A 5 -2.54 14.32 -8.12
CA PHE A 5 -1.40 14.04 -7.25
C PHE A 5 -0.13 13.68 -8.05
N ASN A 6 1.03 14.09 -7.54
CA ASN A 6 2.34 13.81 -8.13
C ASN A 6 3.20 12.87 -7.28
N THR A 7 2.78 12.59 -6.05
CA THR A 7 3.53 11.80 -5.08
C THR A 7 2.60 10.76 -4.47
N VAL A 8 3.11 9.54 -4.27
CA VAL A 8 2.43 8.46 -3.57
C VAL A 8 3.33 7.87 -2.50
N ILE A 9 2.71 7.43 -1.40
CA ILE A 9 3.37 6.64 -0.36
C ILE A 9 2.89 5.21 -0.53
N VAL A 10 3.81 4.27 -0.54
CA VAL A 10 3.53 2.83 -0.62
C VAL A 10 4.34 2.09 0.43
N ARG A 11 3.93 0.87 0.76
CA ARG A 11 4.71 -0.04 1.60
C ARG A 11 4.70 -1.42 0.97
N ALA A 12 5.87 -2.03 0.80
CA ALA A 12 5.94 -3.38 0.28
C ALA A 12 5.29 -4.39 1.25
N PRO A 13 4.63 -5.46 0.73
CA PRO A 13 4.12 -6.52 1.57
C PRO A 13 5.26 -7.27 2.27
N GLY A 14 5.19 -7.34 3.61
CA GLY A 14 6.08 -8.18 4.43
C GLY A 14 5.84 -9.67 4.19
N LYS A 15 6.74 -10.54 4.64
CA LYS A 15 6.58 -12.00 4.57
C LYS A 15 5.33 -12.48 5.30
N SER A 16 4.86 -11.72 6.28
CA SER A 16 3.61 -11.99 6.99
C SER A 16 2.33 -11.67 6.21
N TYR A 17 2.39 -11.12 4.99
CA TYR A 17 1.23 -10.78 4.15
C TYR A 17 0.20 -11.91 3.94
N PRO A 18 0.57 -13.21 3.84
CA PRO A 18 -0.43 -14.28 3.80
C PRO A 18 -1.35 -14.34 5.03
N ASN A 19 -0.99 -13.66 6.14
CA ASN A 19 -1.79 -13.58 7.37
C ASN A 19 -2.66 -12.32 7.45
N CYS A 20 -2.84 -11.57 6.35
CA CYS A 20 -3.74 -10.41 6.30
C CYS A 20 -5.17 -10.77 6.73
N VAL A 21 -5.88 -9.82 7.32
CA VAL A 21 -7.29 -10.02 7.68
C VAL A 21 -8.12 -10.14 6.40
N SER A 22 -8.69 -11.32 6.16
CA SER A 22 -9.52 -11.56 4.98
C SER A 22 -10.65 -12.55 5.26
N SER A 23 -11.83 -12.26 4.73
CA SER A 23 -12.97 -13.19 4.68
C SER A 23 -13.07 -13.93 3.35
N ASN A 24 -12.10 -13.74 2.44
CA ASN A 24 -12.10 -14.38 1.14
C ASN A 24 -11.83 -15.90 1.30
N PRO A 25 -12.67 -16.79 0.74
CA PRO A 25 -12.45 -18.24 0.80
C PRO A 25 -11.08 -18.70 0.28
N GLU A 26 -10.48 -17.95 -0.65
CA GLU A 26 -9.16 -18.26 -1.23
C GLU A 26 -7.99 -17.67 -0.44
N HIS A 27 -8.21 -17.11 0.76
CA HIS A 27 -7.17 -16.47 1.57
C HIS A 27 -5.91 -17.34 1.78
N ASN A 28 -6.10 -18.65 1.99
CA ASN A 28 -4.99 -19.58 2.20
C ASN A 28 -4.14 -19.86 0.94
N SER A 29 -4.50 -19.32 -0.22
CA SER A 29 -3.76 -19.46 -1.49
C SER A 29 -2.75 -18.34 -1.75
N ILE A 30 -2.60 -17.40 -0.82
CA ILE A 30 -1.74 -16.23 -0.99
C ILE A 30 -0.26 -16.65 -0.96
N GLU A 31 0.39 -16.50 -2.10
CA GLU A 31 1.84 -16.65 -2.25
C GLU A 31 2.54 -15.29 -2.05
N TRP A 32 3.25 -15.10 -0.93
CA TRP A 32 3.94 -13.84 -0.63
C TRP A 32 4.86 -13.40 -1.78
N SER A 33 5.61 -14.33 -2.38
CA SER A 33 6.53 -14.00 -3.47
C SER A 33 5.81 -13.43 -4.69
N ARG A 34 4.57 -13.88 -4.95
CA ARG A 34 3.73 -13.38 -6.04
C ARG A 34 3.19 -12.00 -5.70
N ALA A 35 2.70 -11.79 -4.47
CA ALA A 35 2.25 -10.49 -3.99
C ALA A 35 3.37 -9.43 -4.05
N LEU A 36 4.59 -9.80 -3.66
CA LEU A 36 5.76 -8.93 -3.76
C LEU A 36 6.05 -8.52 -5.22
N ARG A 37 6.03 -9.48 -6.15
CA ARG A 37 6.23 -9.18 -7.58
C ARG A 37 5.13 -8.27 -8.13
N GLN A 38 3.87 -8.50 -7.74
CA GLN A 38 2.75 -7.64 -8.14
C GLN A 38 2.91 -6.22 -7.60
N HIS A 39 3.32 -6.06 -6.34
CA HIS A 39 3.60 -4.75 -5.75
C HIS A 39 4.76 -4.04 -6.46
N GLN A 40 5.84 -4.76 -6.78
CA GLN A 40 6.97 -4.21 -7.55
C GLN A 40 6.54 -3.70 -8.93
N GLU A 41 5.69 -4.44 -9.64
CA GLU A 41 5.15 -3.99 -10.94
C GLU A 41 4.24 -2.78 -10.78
N TYR A 42 3.39 -2.75 -9.75
CA TYR A 42 2.57 -1.57 -9.41
C TYR A 42 3.44 -0.31 -9.20
N VAL A 43 4.48 -0.42 -8.39
CA VAL A 43 5.43 0.66 -8.12
C VAL A 43 6.19 1.09 -9.38
N LYS A 44 6.61 0.15 -10.20
CA LYS A 44 7.26 0.42 -11.48
C LYS A 44 6.34 1.24 -12.40
N ILE A 45 5.08 0.84 -12.55
CA ILE A 45 4.09 1.55 -13.38
C ILE A 45 3.88 2.99 -12.88
N LEU A 46 3.81 3.21 -11.56
CA LEU A 46 3.70 4.56 -10.99
C LEU A 46 4.90 5.44 -11.41
N ARG A 47 6.12 4.90 -11.29
CA ARG A 47 7.35 5.60 -11.69
C ARG A 47 7.42 5.88 -13.19
N GLU A 48 7.05 4.91 -14.02
CA GLU A 48 7.01 5.07 -15.48
C GLU A 48 6.04 6.17 -15.93
N ASN A 49 4.98 6.38 -15.15
CA ASN A 49 4.06 7.50 -15.35
C ASN A 49 4.56 8.83 -14.75
N GLY A 50 5.80 8.88 -14.24
CA GLY A 50 6.41 10.08 -13.67
C GLY A 50 5.80 10.52 -12.34
N ILE A 51 5.29 9.58 -11.54
CA ILE A 51 4.84 9.82 -10.17
C ILE A 51 6.03 9.56 -9.24
N GLU A 52 6.26 10.47 -8.29
CA GLU A 52 7.22 10.27 -7.21
C GLU A 52 6.69 9.21 -6.25
N VAL A 53 7.47 8.14 -6.02
CA VAL A 53 7.09 7.05 -5.12
C VAL A 53 7.98 7.04 -3.90
N ILE A 54 7.37 7.29 -2.73
CA ILE A 54 7.99 7.12 -1.42
C ILE A 54 7.68 5.71 -0.93
N GLU A 55 8.69 4.83 -0.96
CA GLU A 55 8.55 3.44 -0.50
C GLU A 55 8.96 3.32 0.98
N LEU A 56 8.03 2.89 1.82
CA LEU A 56 8.28 2.53 3.21
C LEU A 56 8.78 1.08 3.30
N PRO A 57 9.66 0.76 4.27
CA PRO A 57 10.11 -0.62 4.48
C PRO A 57 8.93 -1.52 4.88
N PRO A 58 8.93 -2.82 4.56
CA PRO A 58 7.90 -3.74 5.04
C PRO A 58 7.86 -3.79 6.58
N LEU A 59 6.69 -4.10 7.16
CA LEU A 59 6.52 -4.33 8.59
C LEU A 59 6.01 -5.75 8.84
N GLU A 60 6.92 -6.62 9.27
CA GLU A 60 6.60 -8.05 9.47
C GLU A 60 5.57 -8.30 10.57
N GLU A 61 5.52 -7.43 11.59
CA GLU A 61 4.54 -7.52 12.69
C GLU A 61 3.13 -7.05 12.31
N HIS A 62 2.96 -6.51 11.09
CA HIS A 62 1.70 -5.95 10.60
C HIS A 62 1.39 -6.48 9.18
N PRO A 63 0.75 -7.66 9.05
CA PRO A 63 0.44 -8.29 7.76
C PRO A 63 -0.23 -7.33 6.76
N ASP A 64 -1.23 -6.59 7.22
CA ASP A 64 -2.03 -5.65 6.43
C ASP A 64 -1.32 -4.31 6.12
N SER A 65 -0.07 -4.13 6.55
CA SER A 65 0.63 -2.84 6.45
C SER A 65 0.90 -2.34 5.03
N VAL A 66 0.77 -3.20 4.02
CA VAL A 66 0.79 -2.82 2.59
C VAL A 66 -0.37 -1.89 2.24
N PHE A 67 -1.50 -1.98 2.95
CA PHE A 67 -2.71 -1.17 2.75
C PHE A 67 -2.60 0.20 3.44
N VAL A 68 -1.63 1.01 3.02
CA VAL A 68 -1.38 2.34 3.59
C VAL A 68 -2.56 3.32 3.43
N GLN A 69 -3.47 3.05 2.49
CA GLN A 69 -4.69 3.84 2.26
C GLN A 69 -5.56 3.95 3.51
N ASP A 70 -5.60 2.89 4.31
CA ASP A 70 -6.35 2.89 5.56
C ASP A 70 -5.72 3.95 6.48
N THR A 71 -4.43 3.83 6.79
CA THR A 71 -3.75 4.64 7.81
C THR A 71 -3.86 6.16 7.69
N SER A 72 -4.16 6.71 6.51
CA SER A 72 -4.22 8.16 6.31
C SER A 72 -5.19 8.61 5.22
N ILE A 73 -5.80 9.78 5.42
CA ILE A 73 -6.60 10.48 4.41
C ILE A 73 -5.87 11.78 4.04
N ILE A 74 -5.67 12.00 2.74
CA ILE A 74 -4.94 13.16 2.20
C ILE A 74 -5.93 14.12 1.52
N GLY A 75 -6.01 15.34 2.01
CA GLY A 75 -6.81 16.41 1.41
C GLY A 75 -5.99 17.24 0.42
N ALA A 76 -6.14 16.98 -0.88
CA ALA A 76 -5.41 17.70 -1.94
C ALA A 76 -5.62 19.23 -1.87
N SER A 77 -6.87 19.67 -1.79
CA SER A 77 -7.22 21.10 -1.75
C SER A 77 -6.90 21.76 -0.41
N SER A 78 -7.01 21.02 0.69
CA SER A 78 -6.79 21.55 2.04
C SER A 78 -5.33 21.51 2.47
N LYS A 79 -4.47 20.75 1.77
CA LYS A 79 -3.07 20.46 2.14
C LYS A 79 -2.94 19.89 3.55
N LYS A 80 -3.90 19.08 3.97
CA LYS A 80 -3.92 18.42 5.29
C LYS A 80 -3.89 16.91 5.13
N ALA A 81 -3.27 16.24 6.08
CA ALA A 81 -3.36 14.80 6.26
C ALA A 81 -4.05 14.49 7.59
N VAL A 82 -4.93 13.50 7.59
CA VAL A 82 -5.53 12.94 8.81
C VAL A 82 -4.93 11.57 9.00
N ILE A 83 -4.31 11.34 10.16
CA ILE A 83 -3.86 10.01 10.56
C ILE A 83 -5.03 9.32 11.23
N CYS A 84 -5.44 8.21 10.63
CA CYS A 84 -6.62 7.48 11.02
C CYS A 84 -6.31 6.50 12.17
N ARG A 85 -7.33 6.17 12.94
CA ARG A 85 -7.27 5.11 13.96
C ARG A 85 -8.23 4.00 13.54
N PHE A 86 -7.67 2.91 13.00
CA PHE A 86 -8.46 1.77 12.55
C PHE A 86 -9.14 1.08 13.73
N GLY A 87 -10.35 0.59 13.46
CA GLY A 87 -11.10 -0.25 14.39
C GLY A 87 -10.34 -1.53 14.72
N LYS A 88 -10.77 -2.19 15.81
CA LYS A 88 -10.36 -3.56 16.09
C LYS A 88 -11.03 -4.53 15.14
#